data_AF-A0A1J5PD80-F1
#
_entry.id   AF-A0A1J5PD80-F1
#
_cell.length_a   1.000
_cell.length_b   1.000
_cell.length_c   1.000
_cell.angle_alpha   90.00
_cell.angle_beta   90.00
_cell.angle_gamma   90.00
#
_symmetry.space_group_name_H-M   'P 1'
#
loop_
_entity.id
_entity.type
_entity.pdbx_description
1 polymer ?
#
loop_
_entity_poly.entity_id
_entity_poly.type
_entity_poly.pdbx_seq_one_letter_code
_entity_poly.pdbx_strand_id
1 'polypeptide(L)' 'MRELIRRLVAEEDSAKPLSDSELAERLTQQGVQVARRTVAKYREALRIPPANLRKAG' A
#
# COMPACT_ATOMS: atom_id res chain seq x y z
N MET A 1 -0.02 -12.65 1.12
CA MET A 1 0.58 -11.36 1.56
C MET A 1 0.82 -10.39 0.41
N ARG A 2 1.69 -10.70 -0.57
CA ARG A 2 1.93 -9.88 -1.78
C ARG A 2 0.64 -9.51 -2.53
N GLU A 3 -0.24 -10.49 -2.70
CA GLU A 3 -1.54 -10.28 -3.35
C GLU A 3 -2.44 -9.31 -2.61
N LEU A 4 -2.48 -9.33 -1.27
CA LEU A 4 -3.33 -8.42 -0.52
C LEU A 4 -2.89 -6.96 -0.69
N ILE A 5 -1.59 -6.69 -0.62
CA ILE A 5 -1.04 -5.36 -0.93
C ILE A 5 -1.37 -4.99 -2.36
N ARG A 6 -1.15 -5.90 -3.33
CA ARG A 6 -1.45 -5.63 -4.73
C ARG A 6 -2.92 -5.32 -4.96
N ARG A 7 -3.83 -6.02 -4.27
CA ARG A 7 -5.27 -5.83 -4.34
C ARG A 7 -5.68 -4.50 -3.73
N LEU A 8 -5.21 -4.19 -2.52
CA LEU A 8 -5.42 -2.88 -1.89
C LEU A 8 -4.86 -1.72 -2.72
N VAL A 9 -3.72 -1.91 -3.38
CA VAL A 9 -3.12 -0.93 -4.30
C VAL A 9 -3.87 -0.86 -5.63
N ALA A 10 -4.49 -1.95 -6.09
CA ALA A 10 -5.33 -1.93 -7.28
C ALA A 10 -6.70 -1.30 -7.03
N GLU A 11 -7.23 -1.45 -5.81
CA GLU A 11 -8.47 -0.85 -5.32
C GLU A 11 -8.25 0.54 -4.71
N GLU A 12 -6.99 1.02 -4.63
CA GLU A 12 -6.71 2.35 -4.12
C GLU A 12 -7.18 3.43 -5.10
N ASP A 13 -7.65 4.54 -4.56
CA ASP A 13 -8.03 5.68 -5.36
C ASP A 13 -6.77 6.38 -5.90
N SER A 14 -6.68 6.53 -7.22
CA SER A 14 -5.50 7.14 -7.86
C SER A 14 -5.36 8.63 -7.53
N ALA A 15 -6.43 9.32 -7.14
CA ALA A 15 -6.37 10.71 -6.68
C ALA A 15 -5.95 10.83 -5.21
N LYS A 16 -6.16 9.76 -4.42
CA LYS A 16 -5.71 9.65 -3.02
C LYS A 16 -4.95 8.35 -2.79
N PRO A 17 -3.71 8.26 -3.31
CA PRO A 17 -2.94 7.04 -3.17
C PRO A 17 -2.67 6.71 -1.70
N LEU A 18 -2.78 5.43 -1.36
CA LEU A 18 -2.62 4.98 0.03
C LEU A 18 -1.15 5.06 0.45
N SER A 19 -0.92 5.64 1.63
CA SER A 19 0.40 5.62 2.25
C SER A 19 0.73 4.22 2.79
N ASP A 20 2.02 3.94 2.98
CA ASP A 20 2.48 2.68 3.57
C ASP A 20 1.87 2.39 4.96
N SER A 21 1.64 3.42 5.79
CA SER A 21 0.89 3.29 7.04
C SER A 21 -0.56 2.89 6.81
N GLU A 22 -1.27 3.52 5.88
CA GLU A 22 -2.68 3.21 5.62
C GLU A 22 -2.88 1.80 5.05
N LEU A 23 -1.99 1.37 4.16
CA LEU A 23 -1.97 -0.02 3.69
C LEU A 23 -1.77 -0.99 4.85
N ALA A 24 -0.87 -0.69 5.79
CA ALA A 24 -0.63 -1.51 6.96
C ALA A 24 -1.85 -1.58 7.89
N GLU A 25 -2.55 -0.46 8.10
CA GLU A 25 -3.79 -0.42 8.88
C GLU A 25 -4.92 -1.19 8.21
N ARG A 26 -5.14 -1.00 6.91
CA ARG A 26 -6.15 -1.74 6.12
C ARG A 26 -5.93 -3.25 6.19
N LEU A 27 -4.68 -3.69 6.11
CA LEU A 27 -4.31 -5.10 6.25
C LEU A 27 -4.55 -5.60 7.67
N THR A 28 -4.19 -4.79 8.67
CA THR A 28 -4.43 -5.14 10.08
C THR A 28 -5.92 -5.26 10.38
N GLN A 29 -6.76 -4.40 9.81
CA GLN A 29 -8.22 -4.48 9.90
C GLN A 29 -8.79 -5.77 9.26
N GLN A 30 -8.11 -6.33 8.26
CA GLN A 30 -8.47 -7.62 7.66
C GLN A 30 -7.91 -8.83 8.45
N GLY A 31 -7.30 -8.60 9.62
CA GLY A 31 -6.66 -9.63 10.43
C GLY A 31 -5.21 -9.95 10.04
N VAL A 32 -4.62 -9.15 9.14
CA VAL A 32 -3.25 -9.35 8.65
C VAL A 32 -2.34 -8.29 9.27
N GLN A 33 -1.68 -8.61 10.38
CA GLN A 33 -0.72 -7.70 11.01
C GLN A 33 0.53 -7.54 10.16
N VAL A 34 0.76 -6.32 9.67
CA VAL A 34 1.93 -5.99 8.87
C VAL A 34 2.51 -4.68 9.33
N ALA A 35 3.84 -4.60 9.36
CA ALA A 35 4.52 -3.35 9.67
C ALA A 35 4.62 -2.47 8.42
N ARG A 36 4.60 -1.14 8.62
CA ARG A 36 4.89 -0.12 7.61
C ARG A 36 6.15 -0.46 6.77
N ARG A 37 7.22 -0.92 7.42
CA ARG A 37 8.48 -1.34 6.75
C ARG A 37 8.28 -2.51 5.80
N THR A 38 7.43 -3.46 6.14
CA THR A 38 7.10 -4.61 5.27
C THR A 38 6.35 -4.14 4.03
N VAL A 39 5.41 -3.22 4.18
CA VAL A 39 4.68 -2.61 3.06
C VAL A 39 5.62 -1.82 2.15
N ALA A 40 6.54 -1.02 2.72
CA ALA A 40 7.53 -0.27 1.95
C ALA A 40 8.42 -1.20 1.11
N LYS A 41 8.97 -2.25 1.72
CA LYS A 41 9.79 -3.27 1.03
C LYS A 41 9.01 -3.96 -0.10
N TYR A 42 7.71 -4.18 0.10
CA TYR A 42 6.83 -4.72 -0.91
C TYR A 42 6.53 -3.76 -2.06
N ARG A 43 6.28 -2.48 -1.77
CA ARG A 43 6.10 -1.45 -2.80
C ARG A 43 7.32 -1.34 -3.68
N GLU A 44 8.52 -1.32 -3.09
CA GLU A 44 9.77 -1.31 -3.86
C GLU A 44 9.93 -2.57 -4.72
N ALA A 45 9.67 -3.75 -4.16
CA ALA A 45 9.73 -5.02 -4.90
C ALA A 45 8.72 -5.08 -6.06
N LEU A 46 7.57 -4.43 -5.90
CA LEU A 46 6.52 -4.33 -6.92
C LEU A 46 6.70 -3.09 -7.83
N ARG A 47 7.78 -2.32 -7.66
CA ARG A 47 8.06 -1.06 -8.37
C ARG A 47 6.91 -0.06 -8.33
N ILE A 48 6.12 -0.06 -7.26
CA ILE A 48 4.99 0.85 -7.13
C ILE A 48 5.46 2.15 -6.48
N PRO A 49 5.44 3.29 -7.18
CA PRO A 49 5.96 4.55 -6.66
C PRO A 49 5.29 4.96 -5.34
N PRO A 50 5.93 5.72 -4.45
CA PRO A 50 5.34 6.20 -3.20
C PRO A 50 4.10 7.07 -3.44
N ALA A 51 3.21 7.18 -2.44
CA ALA A 51 1.92 7.85 -2.58
C ALA A 51 2.09 9.32 -3.01
N ASN A 52 3.13 9.98 -2.49
CA ASN A 52 3.51 11.34 -2.88
C ASN A 52 3.80 11.51 -4.37
N LEU A 53 4.29 10.48 -5.06
CA LEU A 53 4.59 10.53 -6.50
C LEU A 53 3.37 10.14 -7.37
N ARG A 54 2.33 9.56 -6.77
CA ARG A 54 1.11 9.12 -7.47
C ARG A 54 -0.06 10.08 -7.33
N LYS A 55 0.05 11.08 -6.46
CA LYS A 55 -0.99 12.08 -6.32
C LYS A 55 -1.05 12.88 -7.62
N ALA A 56 -2.03 12.59 -8.46
CA ALA A 56 -2.33 13.42 -9.63
C ALA A 56 -2.72 14.80 -9.09
N GLY A 57 -1.91 15.81 -9.45
CA GLY A 57 -2.15 17.21 -9.12
C GLY A 57 -3.39 17.73 -9.83
#